data_AF-A0A1V4ZPI3-F1
#
_entry.id   AF-A0A1V4ZPI3-F1
#
_cell.length_a   1.000
_cell.length_b   1.000
_cell.length_c   1.000
_cell.angle_alpha   90.00
_cell.angle_beta   90.00
_cell.angle_gamma   90.00
#
_symmetry.space_group_name_H-M   'P 1'
#
loop_
_entity.id
_entity.type
_entity.pdbx_description
1 polymer ?
#
loop_
_entity_poly.entity_id
_entity_poly.type
_entity_poly.pdbx_seq_one_letter_code
_entity_poly.pdbx_strand_id
1 'polypeptide(L)'
;MVRAGISDIVCVVLALCCISVPALASTANMTVSSADRQASPSPVIRLFIPASGFIHSDQINDAINGKSGDVLFATAFGLSDYNGSWSTRHVNRVNLSEGLLDDFITAIEYDPAGNLWIGYSGGIQIFNGATYQTIRDQQLLKDTRIKAFQRWGETMWVATGSTAIHRVSNGSWTWFQPFSKGGPGFYDIDSMALDPRNDSLIIATENNGIWMIPSQADPVTFLRIDVDTNVLPLRNHVRQDPMGGVYFFNESAVTRYTPARDWVPVLTVSDLTQKQVEINDIAAGTDGTLYIGTDDGIFFWRDGVVAGYLGRFEGIGTSTIVRWLFMDAKGRLWFATQGSVGYYEQETAAPVVTIMILNQTTTAQVTATPTTTPPPVTSIATPVPTEEIKPEKKASSLFEILTNFISDLISRFRK
;
A
#
# COMPACT_ATOMS: atom_id res chain seq x y z
N MET A 1 60.10 -40.25 29.34
CA MET A 1 59.39 -40.05 30.62
C MET A 1 57.94 -39.75 30.26
N VAL A 2 57.05 -40.75 30.07
CA VAL A 2 56.33 -41.56 31.10
C VAL A 2 55.46 -40.62 31.96
N ARG A 3 54.11 -40.64 32.06
CA ARG A 3 53.02 -41.66 32.02
C ARG A 3 51.70 -40.85 31.81
N ALA A 4 50.68 -41.22 31.01
CA ALA A 4 49.71 -42.32 31.08
C ALA A 4 48.95 -42.46 32.43
N GLY A 5 47.62 -42.33 32.40
CA GLY A 5 46.70 -42.61 33.51
C GLY A 5 45.24 -42.70 33.08
N ILE A 6 44.81 -43.94 32.81
CA ILE A 6 43.44 -44.42 32.55
C ILE A 6 42.86 -44.92 33.89
N SER A 7 41.54 -44.73 34.15
CA SER A 7 40.62 -45.57 34.96
C SER A 7 39.36 -44.74 35.34
N ASP A 8 38.13 -45.20 35.48
CA ASP A 8 37.52 -46.52 35.40
C ASP A 8 35.99 -46.37 35.27
N ILE A 9 35.38 -47.41 34.71
CA ILE A 9 33.95 -47.68 34.59
C ILE A 9 33.40 -48.12 35.96
N VAL A 10 32.24 -47.60 36.38
CA VAL A 10 31.33 -48.31 37.28
C VAL A 10 29.88 -48.12 36.84
N CYS A 11 29.28 -49.22 36.38
CA CYS A 11 27.86 -49.43 36.17
C CYS A 11 27.09 -49.34 37.51
N VAL A 12 25.95 -48.66 37.53
CA VAL A 12 24.92 -48.87 38.54
C VAL A 12 23.68 -49.44 37.85
N VAL A 13 23.42 -50.70 38.19
CA VAL A 13 22.21 -51.46 37.88
C VAL A 13 21.09 -50.96 38.80
N LEU A 14 19.95 -50.55 38.25
CA LEU A 14 18.70 -50.41 39.00
C LEU A 14 17.66 -51.36 38.42
N ALA A 15 17.38 -52.40 39.21
CA ALA A 15 16.44 -53.46 38.90
C ALA A 15 14.99 -53.01 39.07
N LEU A 16 14.14 -53.55 38.20
CA LEU A 16 12.70 -53.37 38.17
C LEU A 16 12.01 -53.85 39.46
N CYS A 17 11.00 -53.10 39.90
CA CYS A 17 9.84 -53.65 40.61
C CYS A 17 8.58 -53.33 39.79
N CYS A 18 8.05 -54.38 39.15
CA CYS A 18 6.78 -54.36 38.43
C CYS A 18 5.63 -54.33 39.45
N ILE A 19 4.81 -53.28 39.44
CA ILE A 19 3.45 -53.31 39.97
C ILE A 19 2.51 -53.07 38.79
N SER A 20 1.80 -54.13 38.41
CA SER A 20 0.79 -54.14 37.36
C SER A 20 -0.48 -53.43 37.84
N VAL A 21 -0.83 -52.31 37.19
CA VAL A 21 -2.17 -51.69 37.29
C VAL A 21 -2.86 -51.87 35.94
N PRO A 22 -4.07 -52.46 35.87
CA PRO A 22 -4.72 -52.76 34.60
C PRO A 22 -5.17 -51.46 33.89
N ALA A 23 -4.78 -51.33 32.62
CA ALA A 23 -5.28 -50.28 31.74
C ALA A 23 -6.74 -50.58 31.35
N LEU A 24 -7.68 -49.79 31.86
CA LEU A 24 -9.02 -49.69 31.30
C LEU A 24 -8.93 -48.92 29.97
N ALA A 25 -9.04 -49.64 28.87
CA ALA A 25 -9.24 -49.05 27.55
C ALA A 25 -10.64 -48.41 27.50
N SER A 26 -10.70 -47.09 27.70
CA SER A 26 -11.84 -46.28 27.28
C SER A 26 -11.63 -45.91 25.83
N THR A 27 -12.40 -46.54 24.93
CA THR A 27 -12.55 -46.07 23.55
C THR A 27 -13.43 -44.82 23.57
N ALA A 28 -12.81 -43.67 23.87
CA ALA A 28 -13.40 -42.38 23.54
C ALA A 28 -13.24 -42.18 22.03
N ASN A 29 -14.32 -42.38 21.28
CA ASN A 29 -14.42 -41.91 19.90
C ASN A 29 -14.28 -40.38 19.91
N MET A 30 -13.06 -39.88 19.73
CA MET A 30 -12.84 -38.49 19.32
C MET A 30 -13.28 -38.37 17.87
N THR A 31 -14.56 -38.08 17.68
CA THR A 31 -14.98 -37.38 16.46
C THR A 31 -14.29 -36.02 16.49
N VAL A 32 -13.19 -35.91 15.75
CA VAL A 32 -12.64 -34.60 15.38
C VAL A 32 -13.75 -33.94 14.56
N SER A 33 -14.52 -33.07 15.22
CA SER A 33 -15.31 -32.08 14.52
C SER A 33 -14.35 -31.34 13.61
N SER A 34 -14.59 -31.42 12.30
CA SER A 34 -14.02 -30.50 11.32
C SER A 34 -14.59 -29.11 11.63
N ALA A 35 -14.14 -28.52 12.73
CA ALA A 35 -14.27 -27.09 12.95
C ALA A 35 -13.56 -26.44 11.76
N ASP A 36 -14.32 -25.65 11.01
CA ASP A 36 -13.91 -24.93 9.82
C ASP A 36 -12.46 -24.44 9.95
N ARG A 37 -11.54 -25.07 9.19
CA ARG A 37 -10.36 -24.32 8.75
C ARG A 37 -10.91 -23.27 7.79
N GLN A 38 -11.35 -22.15 8.35
CA GLN A 38 -11.53 -20.95 7.57
C GLN A 38 -10.17 -20.68 6.94
N ALA A 39 -10.06 -20.94 5.63
CA ALA A 39 -8.83 -20.71 4.90
C ALA A 39 -8.42 -19.28 5.19
N SER A 40 -7.23 -19.10 5.78
CA SER A 40 -6.69 -17.76 5.94
C SER A 40 -6.68 -17.12 4.54
N PRO A 41 -7.25 -15.92 4.40
CA PRO A 41 -7.34 -15.26 3.11
C PRO A 41 -5.95 -15.21 2.47
N SER A 42 -5.86 -15.65 1.21
CA SER A 42 -4.57 -15.79 0.54
C SER A 42 -4.10 -14.43 0.07
N PRO A 43 -2.82 -14.07 0.24
CA PRO A 43 -2.34 -12.84 -0.34
C PRO A 43 -2.51 -12.85 -1.86
N VAL A 44 -2.94 -11.72 -2.41
CA VAL A 44 -3.07 -11.53 -3.85
C VAL A 44 -1.89 -10.72 -4.34
N ILE A 45 -1.18 -11.25 -5.33
CA ILE A 45 -0.14 -10.51 -6.05
C ILE A 45 -0.60 -10.39 -7.49
N ARG A 46 -0.66 -9.16 -7.98
CA ARG A 46 -0.91 -8.87 -9.40
C ARG A 46 0.32 -8.26 -10.02
N LEU A 47 0.69 -8.78 -11.19
CA LEU A 47 1.85 -8.33 -11.94
C LEU A 47 1.42 -7.81 -13.31
N PHE A 48 1.99 -6.68 -13.70
CA PHE A 48 1.76 -6.00 -14.96
C PHE A 48 3.10 -5.81 -15.66
N ILE A 49 3.22 -6.39 -16.85
CA ILE A 49 4.39 -6.19 -17.72
C ILE A 49 4.09 -4.98 -18.61
N PRO A 50 5.01 -4.01 -18.72
CA PRO A 50 4.78 -2.84 -19.56
C PRO A 50 4.41 -3.20 -21.00
N ALA A 51 3.23 -2.77 -21.43
CA ALA A 51 2.68 -3.09 -22.75
C ALA A 51 1.47 -2.18 -23.06
N SER A 52 1.08 -2.12 -24.34
CA SER A 52 -0.14 -1.42 -24.75
C SER A 52 -1.37 -1.95 -24.01
N GLY A 53 -2.16 -1.04 -23.43
CA GLY A 53 -3.33 -1.38 -22.61
C GLY A 53 -3.02 -1.73 -21.15
N PHE A 54 -1.74 -1.61 -20.75
CA PHE A 54 -1.27 -1.68 -19.37
C PHE A 54 -0.52 -0.38 -19.01
N ILE A 55 0.19 -0.37 -17.88
CA ILE A 55 1.21 0.65 -17.64
C ILE A 55 2.28 0.55 -18.72
N HIS A 56 2.80 1.68 -19.23
CA HIS A 56 3.74 1.67 -20.35
C HIS A 56 5.21 1.77 -19.93
N SER A 57 5.49 1.91 -18.63
CA SER A 57 6.84 1.92 -18.08
C SER A 57 6.86 1.30 -16.67
N ASP A 58 7.93 0.57 -16.36
CA ASP A 58 8.27 0.10 -15.02
C ASP A 58 9.12 1.11 -14.24
N GLN A 59 9.53 2.20 -14.87
CA GLN A 59 10.27 3.29 -14.24
C GLN A 59 9.26 4.30 -13.65
N ILE A 60 8.89 4.04 -12.41
CA ILE A 60 7.99 4.91 -11.64
C ILE A 60 8.82 6.00 -10.96
N ASN A 61 8.46 7.25 -11.21
CA ASN A 61 9.09 8.41 -10.59
C ASN A 61 8.30 8.88 -9.37
N ASP A 62 6.98 8.75 -9.41
CA ASP A 62 6.07 9.18 -8.33
C ASP A 62 4.71 8.48 -8.47
N ALA A 63 3.97 8.38 -7.38
CA ALA A 63 2.58 7.93 -7.40
C ALA A 63 1.76 8.57 -6.30
N ILE A 64 0.48 8.77 -6.60
CA ILE A 64 -0.49 9.31 -5.64
C ILE A 64 -1.79 8.54 -5.70
N ASN A 65 -2.53 8.59 -4.60
CA ASN A 65 -3.90 8.14 -4.57
C ASN A 65 -4.77 9.10 -5.40
N GLY A 66 -5.48 8.54 -6.37
CA GLY A 66 -6.47 9.24 -7.17
C GLY A 66 -7.71 9.57 -6.38
N LYS A 67 -8.47 10.56 -6.86
CA LYS A 67 -9.69 11.04 -6.19
C LYS A 67 -10.81 10.00 -6.14
N SER A 68 -10.80 9.02 -7.05
CA SER A 68 -11.86 8.01 -7.17
C SER A 68 -11.40 6.65 -6.61
N GLY A 69 -10.33 6.64 -5.82
CA GLY A 69 -9.69 5.41 -5.32
C GLY A 69 -8.88 4.68 -6.38
N ASP A 70 -8.61 5.33 -7.51
CA ASP A 70 -7.59 4.94 -8.48
C ASP A 70 -6.18 5.26 -7.94
N VAL A 71 -5.14 4.77 -8.61
CA VAL A 71 -3.74 5.14 -8.32
C VAL A 71 -3.16 5.72 -9.58
N LEU A 72 -2.56 6.91 -9.47
CA LEU A 72 -1.87 7.56 -10.59
C LEU A 72 -0.37 7.31 -10.46
N PHE A 73 0.29 7.14 -11.59
CA PHE A 73 1.72 6.85 -11.70
C PHE A 73 2.36 7.86 -12.65
N ALA A 74 3.27 8.67 -12.12
CA ALA A 74 4.24 9.40 -12.92
C ALA A 74 5.32 8.42 -13.35
N THR A 75 5.51 8.28 -14.66
CA THR A 75 6.48 7.32 -15.20
C THR A 75 7.47 7.97 -16.16
N ALA A 76 8.53 7.25 -16.49
CA ALA A 76 9.45 7.68 -17.54
C ALA A 76 8.80 7.70 -18.94
N PHE A 77 7.63 7.08 -19.11
CA PHE A 77 6.93 7.03 -20.40
C PHE A 77 5.40 7.09 -20.23
N GLY A 78 4.91 8.28 -19.88
CA GLY A 78 3.50 8.64 -19.76
C GLY A 78 3.04 8.79 -18.31
N LEU A 79 1.80 9.28 -18.17
CA LEU A 79 1.07 9.33 -16.90
C LEU A 79 0.01 8.23 -16.92
N SER A 80 0.18 7.20 -16.11
CA SER A 80 -0.75 6.08 -16.04
C SER A 80 -1.70 6.20 -14.85
N ASP A 81 -2.91 5.67 -14.96
CA ASP A 81 -3.83 5.48 -13.85
C ASP A 81 -4.38 4.05 -13.83
N TYR A 82 -4.64 3.55 -12.62
CA TYR A 82 -5.18 2.22 -12.39
C TYR A 82 -6.38 2.26 -11.45
N ASN A 83 -7.55 1.89 -11.97
CA ASN A 83 -8.80 1.75 -11.21
C ASN A 83 -9.35 0.31 -11.23
N GLY A 84 -8.50 -0.66 -11.56
CA GLY A 84 -8.88 -2.03 -11.94
C GLY A 84 -8.63 -2.31 -13.41
N SER A 85 -8.60 -1.25 -14.24
CA SER A 85 -8.05 -1.24 -15.60
C SER A 85 -7.02 -0.12 -15.72
N TRP A 86 -6.12 -0.25 -16.70
CA TRP A 86 -5.09 0.75 -16.98
C TRP A 86 -5.59 1.77 -17.99
N SER A 87 -5.25 3.04 -17.77
CA SER A 87 -5.25 4.06 -18.81
C SER A 87 -3.94 4.84 -18.74
N THR A 88 -3.39 5.23 -19.90
CA THR A 88 -2.11 5.94 -19.99
C THR A 88 -2.26 7.15 -20.90
N ARG A 89 -1.91 8.33 -20.37
CA ARG A 89 -1.82 9.58 -21.11
C ARG A 89 -0.39 9.76 -21.60
N HIS A 90 -0.28 10.21 -22.86
CA HIS A 90 0.98 10.49 -23.54
C HIS A 90 1.03 11.91 -24.07
N VAL A 91 2.21 12.30 -24.57
CA VAL A 91 2.39 13.54 -25.31
C VAL A 91 1.41 13.64 -26.48
N ASN A 92 0.69 14.76 -26.58
CA ASN A 92 -0.17 15.05 -27.73
C ASN A 92 0.47 16.12 -28.61
N ARG A 93 1.24 15.68 -29.62
CA ARG A 93 1.95 16.59 -30.53
C ARG A 93 1.06 17.32 -31.52
N VAL A 94 -0.20 16.88 -31.67
CA VAL A 94 -1.17 17.50 -32.59
C VAL A 94 -1.90 18.64 -31.91
N ASN A 95 -2.27 18.45 -30.63
CA ASN A 95 -2.90 19.47 -29.82
C ASN A 95 -2.30 19.55 -28.42
N LEU A 96 -1.28 20.40 -28.27
CA LEU A 96 -0.55 20.61 -27.01
C LEU A 96 -1.43 21.15 -25.87
N SER A 97 -2.63 21.67 -26.17
CA SER A 97 -3.59 22.14 -25.16
C SER A 97 -4.45 21.03 -24.55
N GLU A 98 -4.45 19.84 -25.17
CA GLU A 98 -5.32 18.71 -24.81
C GLU A 98 -4.53 17.47 -24.32
N GLY A 99 -3.21 17.56 -24.16
CA GLY A 99 -2.41 16.44 -23.69
C GLY A 99 -1.15 16.83 -22.92
N LEU A 100 -0.36 15.81 -22.60
CA LEU A 100 0.93 16.02 -21.97
C LEU A 100 1.88 16.72 -22.95
N LEU A 101 2.82 17.49 -22.42
CA LEU A 101 3.89 18.13 -23.19
C LEU A 101 5.14 17.25 -23.29
N ASP A 102 5.23 16.24 -22.44
CA ASP A 102 6.33 15.28 -22.36
C ASP A 102 5.78 13.95 -21.82
N ASP A 103 6.44 12.85 -22.18
CA ASP A 103 6.15 11.53 -21.61
C ASP A 103 6.98 11.27 -20.34
N PHE A 104 8.08 12.01 -20.13
CA PHE A 104 8.88 11.86 -18.92
C PHE A 104 8.28 12.69 -17.76
N ILE A 105 7.40 12.04 -16.98
CA ILE A 105 6.69 12.67 -15.87
C ILE A 105 7.47 12.43 -14.58
N THR A 106 7.86 13.51 -13.91
CA THR A 106 8.79 13.44 -12.77
C THR A 106 8.11 13.45 -11.41
N ALA A 107 6.96 14.11 -11.29
CA ALA A 107 6.21 14.23 -10.04
C ALA A 107 4.74 14.52 -10.33
N ILE A 108 3.85 14.08 -9.45
CA ILE A 108 2.42 14.38 -9.54
C ILE A 108 1.81 14.65 -8.17
N GLU A 109 0.90 15.61 -8.07
CA GLU A 109 0.15 15.88 -6.84
C GLU A 109 -1.15 16.60 -7.14
N TYR A 110 -2.19 16.38 -6.35
CA TYR A 110 -3.42 17.17 -6.43
C TYR A 110 -3.32 18.44 -5.57
N ASP A 111 -3.69 19.57 -6.14
CA ASP A 111 -3.92 20.78 -5.35
C ASP A 111 -5.26 20.74 -4.58
N PRO A 112 -5.54 21.72 -3.71
CA PRO A 112 -6.79 21.78 -2.95
C PRO A 112 -8.06 21.93 -3.76
N ALA A 113 -7.99 22.57 -4.93
CA ALA A 113 -9.09 22.63 -5.87
C ALA A 113 -9.25 21.31 -6.65
N GLY A 114 -8.31 20.39 -6.48
CA GLY A 114 -8.28 19.09 -7.13
C GLY A 114 -7.71 19.13 -8.54
N ASN A 115 -7.00 20.19 -8.94
CA ASN A 115 -6.25 20.12 -10.20
C ASN A 115 -5.03 19.23 -10.00
N LEU A 116 -4.71 18.43 -11.01
CA LEU A 116 -3.52 17.59 -11.01
C LEU A 116 -2.32 18.40 -11.47
N TRP A 117 -1.35 18.57 -10.59
CA TRP A 117 -0.04 19.14 -10.91
C TRP A 117 0.84 18.02 -11.45
N ILE A 118 1.49 18.28 -12.58
CA ILE A 118 2.28 17.31 -13.34
C ILE A 118 3.63 17.95 -13.63
N GLY A 119 4.67 17.41 -13.01
CA GLY A 119 6.06 17.78 -13.25
C GLY A 119 6.58 17.03 -14.46
N TYR A 120 7.32 17.71 -15.32
CA TYR A 120 8.01 17.11 -16.45
C TYR A 120 9.33 17.84 -16.72
N SER A 121 10.11 17.38 -17.69
CA SER A 121 11.46 17.90 -17.96
C SER A 121 11.53 19.42 -18.22
N GLY A 122 10.43 20.01 -18.70
CA GLY A 122 10.33 21.41 -19.10
C GLY A 122 9.49 22.30 -18.18
N GLY A 123 9.06 21.84 -17.00
CA GLY A 123 8.31 22.63 -16.02
C GLY A 123 7.10 21.90 -15.45
N ILE A 124 6.00 22.62 -15.26
CA ILE A 124 4.76 22.10 -14.66
C ILE A 124 3.59 22.23 -15.65
N GLN A 125 2.75 21.19 -15.74
CA GLN A 125 1.40 21.28 -16.27
C GLN A 125 0.39 21.11 -15.13
N ILE A 126 -0.68 21.90 -15.14
CA ILE A 126 -1.79 21.78 -14.20
C ILE A 126 -3.03 21.38 -15.00
N PHE A 127 -3.61 20.23 -14.67
CA PHE A 127 -4.77 19.67 -15.35
C PHE A 127 -6.01 19.75 -14.46
N ASN A 128 -7.04 20.47 -14.91
CA ASN A 128 -8.29 20.66 -14.16
C ASN A 128 -9.38 19.60 -14.47
N GLY A 129 -9.05 18.58 -15.26
CA GLY A 129 -10.02 17.60 -15.76
C GLY A 129 -10.49 17.84 -17.20
N ALA A 130 -10.25 19.03 -17.76
CA ALA A 130 -10.62 19.38 -19.12
C ALA A 130 -9.47 20.00 -19.92
N THR A 131 -8.70 20.91 -19.32
CA THR A 131 -7.63 21.66 -19.98
C THR A 131 -6.34 21.63 -19.17
N TYR A 132 -5.23 21.84 -19.88
CA TYR A 132 -3.89 21.96 -19.28
C TYR A 132 -3.45 23.43 -19.26
N GLN A 133 -3.05 23.91 -18.09
CA GLN A 133 -2.27 25.13 -17.94
C GLN A 133 -0.79 24.77 -17.81
N THR A 134 0.10 25.55 -18.41
CA THR A 134 1.55 25.31 -18.34
C THR A 134 2.26 26.41 -17.58
N ILE A 135 3.20 26.04 -16.70
CA ILE A 135 4.07 26.95 -15.97
C ILE A 135 5.53 26.64 -16.32
N ARG A 136 6.18 27.56 -17.03
CA ARG A 136 7.62 27.57 -17.35
C ARG A 136 8.29 28.91 -17.05
N ASP A 137 7.54 29.83 -16.46
CA ASP A 137 7.97 31.20 -16.25
C ASP A 137 9.11 31.24 -15.24
N GLN A 138 10.27 31.76 -15.65
CA GLN A 138 11.45 31.92 -14.80
C GLN A 138 11.24 32.93 -13.64
N GLN A 139 10.20 33.75 -13.72
CA GLN A 139 9.79 34.60 -12.60
C GLN A 139 9.19 33.75 -11.47
N LEU A 140 8.42 32.72 -11.80
CA LEU A 140 7.72 31.84 -10.86
C LEU A 140 8.56 30.62 -10.45
N LEU A 141 9.20 29.96 -11.42
CA LEU A 141 10.01 28.76 -11.27
C LEU A 141 11.46 29.07 -11.60
N LYS A 142 12.36 29.05 -10.61
CA LYS A 142 13.79 29.32 -10.85
C LYS A 142 14.52 28.19 -11.58
N ASP A 143 13.96 26.99 -11.58
CA ASP A 143 14.44 25.83 -12.33
C ASP A 143 13.22 25.04 -12.82
N THR A 144 13.23 24.62 -14.08
CA THR A 144 12.14 23.87 -14.70
C THR A 144 12.20 22.38 -14.39
N ARG A 145 13.30 21.89 -13.82
CA ARG A 145 13.43 20.49 -13.41
C ARG A 145 12.68 20.27 -12.10
N ILE A 146 11.48 19.73 -12.21
CA ILE A 146 10.64 19.41 -11.07
C ILE A 146 11.07 18.07 -10.48
N LYS A 147 11.39 18.06 -9.18
CA LYS A 147 11.83 16.87 -8.45
C LYS A 147 10.67 16.22 -7.69
N ALA A 148 9.88 17.04 -7.00
CA ALA A 148 8.77 16.57 -6.19
C ALA A 148 7.75 17.68 -5.95
N PHE A 149 6.51 17.28 -5.74
CA PHE A 149 5.48 18.11 -5.15
C PHE A 149 5.13 17.56 -3.77
N GLN A 150 4.79 18.45 -2.85
CA GLN A 150 4.22 18.05 -1.58
C GLN A 150 3.10 19.02 -1.24
N ARG A 151 1.86 18.55 -1.33
CA ARG A 151 0.73 19.32 -0.80
C ARG A 151 0.77 19.31 0.72
N TRP A 152 0.55 20.48 1.32
CA TRP A 152 0.40 20.67 2.76
C TRP A 152 -0.80 21.58 3.05
N GLY A 153 -1.96 20.95 3.31
CA GLY A 153 -3.22 21.67 3.47
C GLY A 153 -3.62 22.40 2.19
N GLU A 154 -3.68 23.74 2.26
CA GLU A 154 -4.01 24.62 1.13
C GLU A 154 -2.78 25.08 0.32
N THR A 155 -1.58 24.61 0.69
CA THR A 155 -0.34 25.01 0.03
C THR A 155 0.28 23.87 -0.76
N MET A 156 0.98 24.23 -1.83
CA MET A 156 1.81 23.32 -2.60
C MET A 156 3.27 23.68 -2.39
N TRP A 157 4.09 22.73 -1.99
CA TRP A 157 5.55 22.86 -1.96
C TRP A 157 6.13 22.20 -3.19
N VAL A 158 7.00 22.92 -3.90
CA VAL A 158 7.59 22.49 -5.16
C VAL A 158 9.10 22.43 -5.00
N ALA A 159 9.65 21.21 -5.03
CA ALA A 159 11.07 20.98 -5.07
C ALA A 159 11.56 21.03 -6.52
N THR A 160 12.59 21.84 -6.75
CA THR A 160 13.19 22.04 -8.08
C THR A 160 14.69 21.81 -8.02
N GLY A 161 15.26 21.21 -9.07
CA GLY A 161 16.60 20.60 -9.05
C GLY A 161 17.70 21.42 -8.35
N SER A 162 18.03 22.62 -8.81
CA SER A 162 19.18 23.38 -8.27
C SER A 162 18.82 24.70 -7.59
N THR A 163 17.55 24.92 -7.25
CA THR A 163 17.10 26.21 -6.70
C THR A 163 16.28 26.08 -5.42
N ALA A 164 16.45 24.96 -4.71
CA ALA A 164 15.70 24.56 -3.51
C ALA A 164 14.20 24.46 -3.76
N ILE A 165 13.42 25.33 -3.13
CA ILE A 165 12.01 25.08 -2.88
C ILE A 165 11.17 26.34 -3.11
N HIS A 166 10.00 26.13 -3.70
CA HIS A 166 8.97 27.14 -3.87
C HIS A 166 7.73 26.73 -3.05
N ARG A 167 7.00 27.71 -2.52
CA ARG A 167 5.66 27.52 -1.94
C ARG A 167 4.65 28.25 -2.80
N VAL A 168 3.56 27.57 -3.12
CA VAL A 168 2.39 28.14 -3.78
C VAL A 168 1.24 28.14 -2.79
N SER A 169 0.70 29.32 -2.49
CA SER A 169 -0.44 29.48 -1.59
C SER A 169 -1.37 30.53 -2.16
N ASN A 170 -2.67 30.20 -2.30
CA ASN A 170 -3.67 31.10 -2.88
C ASN A 170 -3.23 31.69 -4.24
N GLY A 171 -2.61 30.86 -5.10
CA GLY A 171 -2.07 31.26 -6.40
C GLY A 171 -0.79 32.09 -6.37
N SER A 172 -0.32 32.49 -5.18
CA SER A 172 0.92 33.27 -5.02
C SER A 172 2.13 32.36 -4.87
N TRP A 173 3.17 32.63 -5.67
CA TRP A 173 4.43 31.90 -5.64
C TRP A 173 5.44 32.61 -4.73
N THR A 174 6.04 31.87 -3.82
CA THR A 174 7.18 32.31 -3.00
C THR A 174 8.35 31.39 -3.26
N TRP A 175 9.45 31.93 -3.79
CA TRP A 175 10.71 31.21 -3.89
C TRP A 175 11.55 31.45 -2.64
N PHE A 176 12.06 30.38 -2.03
CA PHE A 176 12.98 30.49 -0.89
C PHE A 176 14.41 30.33 -1.38
N GLN A 177 15.12 31.46 -1.46
CA GLN A 177 16.48 31.48 -1.96
C GLN A 177 17.44 30.68 -1.05
N PRO A 178 18.18 29.71 -1.60
CA PRO A 178 19.23 28.97 -0.89
C PRO A 178 20.28 29.89 -0.25
N PHE A 179 20.71 29.54 0.97
CA PHE A 179 21.79 30.20 1.72
C PHE A 179 21.60 31.72 1.90
N SER A 180 20.37 32.20 1.75
CA SER A 180 19.98 33.56 2.08
C SER A 180 19.70 33.70 3.59
N LYS A 181 19.70 34.92 4.10
CA LYS A 181 19.35 35.18 5.51
C LYS A 181 17.90 34.77 5.76
N GLY A 182 17.70 33.70 6.53
CA GLY A 182 16.37 33.13 6.84
C GLY A 182 15.83 32.17 5.79
N GLY A 183 16.57 31.90 4.71
CA GLY A 183 16.22 30.90 3.70
C GLY A 183 16.75 29.50 4.03
N PRO A 184 16.46 28.52 3.16
CA PRO A 184 16.96 27.15 3.30
C PRO A 184 18.47 27.09 3.14
N GLY A 185 19.15 26.27 3.95
CA GLY A 185 20.59 26.03 3.83
C GLY A 185 20.92 24.88 2.87
N PHE A 186 20.17 24.72 1.78
CA PHE A 186 20.31 23.61 0.83
C PHE A 186 19.93 24.01 -0.60
N TYR A 187 20.40 23.25 -1.59
CA TYR A 187 20.06 23.44 -3.02
C TYR A 187 19.16 22.35 -3.60
N ASP A 188 19.59 21.08 -3.53
CA ASP A 188 18.87 19.96 -4.14
C ASP A 188 18.14 19.16 -3.06
N ILE A 189 16.92 18.75 -3.38
CA ILE A 189 16.02 18.00 -2.51
C ILE A 189 15.81 16.64 -3.16
N ASP A 190 16.14 15.58 -2.43
CA ASP A 190 15.95 14.21 -2.90
C ASP A 190 14.52 13.74 -2.63
N SER A 191 13.94 14.13 -1.49
CA SER A 191 12.57 13.77 -1.14
C SER A 191 12.01 14.67 -0.04
N MET A 192 10.68 14.71 0.03
CA MET A 192 9.92 15.42 1.05
C MET A 192 8.85 14.49 1.61
N ALA A 193 8.48 14.68 2.87
CA ALA A 193 7.36 13.99 3.49
C ALA A 193 6.73 14.85 4.59
N LEU A 194 5.41 14.77 4.74
CA LEU A 194 4.72 15.35 5.90
C LEU A 194 4.75 14.40 7.08
N ASP A 195 5.14 14.92 8.25
CA ASP A 195 4.82 14.29 9.53
C ASP A 195 3.35 14.60 9.88
N PRO A 196 2.45 13.60 9.83
CA PRO A 196 1.03 13.83 10.01
C PRO A 196 0.63 14.17 11.45
N ARG A 197 1.48 13.89 12.45
CA ARG A 197 1.18 14.20 13.86
C ARG A 197 1.64 15.58 14.28
N ASN A 198 2.83 15.97 13.84
CA ASN A 198 3.38 17.28 14.17
C ASN A 198 2.95 18.37 13.18
N ASP A 199 2.30 18.00 12.07
CA ASP A 199 1.96 18.90 10.97
C ASP A 199 3.20 19.69 10.53
N SER A 200 4.24 18.97 10.10
CA SER A 200 5.51 19.56 9.69
C SER A 200 6.03 18.90 8.43
N LEU A 201 6.64 19.70 7.56
CA LEU A 201 7.26 19.20 6.34
C LEU A 201 8.73 18.85 6.59
N ILE A 202 9.08 17.61 6.33
CA ILE A 202 10.45 17.10 6.41
C ILE A 202 11.05 17.05 5.01
N ILE A 203 12.32 17.45 4.91
CA ILE A 203 13.06 17.61 3.65
C ILE A 203 14.38 16.86 3.80
N ALA A 204 14.57 15.85 2.95
CA ALA A 204 15.85 15.17 2.81
C ALA A 204 16.58 15.73 1.58
N THR A 205 17.85 16.11 1.78
CA THR A 205 18.68 16.75 0.75
C THR A 205 19.86 15.84 0.41
N GLU A 206 20.39 15.99 -0.80
CA GLU A 206 21.48 15.15 -1.28
C GLU A 206 22.75 15.31 -0.41
N ASN A 207 23.14 16.57 -0.15
CA ASN A 207 24.44 16.92 0.43
C ASN A 207 24.39 18.01 1.52
N ASN A 208 23.21 18.46 1.92
CA ASN A 208 23.06 19.60 2.84
C ASN A 208 22.35 19.25 4.15
N GLY A 209 22.25 17.95 4.47
CA GLY A 209 21.65 17.46 5.70
C GLY A 209 20.13 17.29 5.60
N ILE A 210 19.50 17.17 6.77
CA ILE A 210 18.06 16.92 6.88
C ILE A 210 17.42 18.15 7.49
N TRP A 211 16.34 18.62 6.86
CA TRP A 211 15.67 19.85 7.22
C TRP A 211 14.19 19.62 7.56
N MET A 212 13.65 20.54 8.34
CA MET A 212 12.24 20.59 8.71
C MET A 212 11.71 22.01 8.54
N ILE A 213 10.48 22.10 8.03
CA ILE A 213 9.63 23.28 8.14
C ILE A 213 8.55 22.96 9.18
N PRO A 214 8.64 23.53 10.40
CA PRO A 214 7.77 23.14 11.51
C PRO A 214 6.37 23.78 11.44
N SER A 215 6.18 24.79 10.58
CA SER A 215 4.91 25.49 10.42
C SER A 215 4.86 26.19 9.06
N GLN A 216 3.65 26.31 8.50
CA GLN A 216 3.40 27.06 7.26
C GLN A 216 3.35 28.58 7.47
N ALA A 217 3.30 29.04 8.72
CA ALA A 217 3.16 30.45 9.06
C ALA A 217 4.34 31.29 8.54
N ASP A 218 4.04 32.52 8.13
CA ASP A 218 5.07 33.49 7.74
C ASP A 218 5.63 34.23 8.97
N PRO A 219 6.96 34.42 9.08
CA PRO A 219 7.97 33.93 8.14
C PRO A 219 8.22 32.42 8.26
N VAL A 220 8.31 31.73 7.11
CA VAL A 220 8.71 30.32 7.04
C VAL A 220 10.10 30.15 7.62
N THR A 221 10.27 29.16 8.50
CA THR A 221 11.55 28.82 9.12
C THR A 221 12.03 27.46 8.64
N PHE A 222 13.31 27.36 8.27
CA PHE A 222 13.98 26.12 7.90
C PHE A 222 14.93 25.70 9.03
N LEU A 223 14.66 24.54 9.63
CA LEU A 223 15.45 24.00 10.74
C LEU A 223 16.23 22.79 10.26
N ARG A 224 17.55 22.77 10.46
CA ARG A 224 18.37 21.59 10.26
C ARG A 224 18.25 20.68 11.49
N ILE A 225 17.99 19.39 11.30
CA ILE A 225 17.62 18.47 12.40
C ILE A 225 18.57 17.29 12.60
N ASP A 226 19.58 17.15 11.74
CA ASP A 226 20.64 16.13 11.81
C ASP A 226 21.91 16.64 12.53
N VAL A 227 21.88 17.83 13.14
CA VAL A 227 23.08 18.52 13.67
C VAL A 227 23.77 17.76 14.81
N ASP A 228 22.99 17.15 15.69
CA ASP A 228 23.49 16.50 16.91
C ASP A 228 23.67 14.98 16.75
N THR A 229 23.52 14.49 15.52
CA THR A 229 23.40 13.06 15.27
C THR A 229 24.38 12.62 14.20
N ASN A 230 25.12 11.54 14.48
CA ASN A 230 25.78 10.74 13.44
C ASN A 230 24.76 9.95 12.59
N VAL A 231 23.55 10.50 12.37
CA VAL A 231 22.49 9.89 11.58
C VAL A 231 22.97 9.88 10.13
N LEU A 232 23.52 8.71 9.80
CA LEU A 232 23.80 8.11 8.51
C LEU A 232 24.41 9.03 7.42
N PRO A 233 25.65 8.74 6.97
CA PRO A 233 26.28 9.53 5.92
C PRO A 233 25.52 9.38 4.60
N LEU A 234 25.24 10.54 3.98
CA LEU A 234 24.90 10.80 2.57
C LEU A 234 23.63 10.14 1.99
N ARG A 235 22.90 10.92 1.19
CA ARG A 235 21.77 10.51 0.33
C ARG A 235 20.62 9.79 1.05
N ASN A 236 20.05 10.45 2.05
CA ASN A 236 18.85 9.93 2.71
C ASN A 236 17.59 10.27 1.91
N HIS A 237 16.68 9.31 1.83
CA HIS A 237 15.30 9.53 1.41
C HIS A 237 14.38 9.55 2.62
N VAL A 238 13.27 10.27 2.51
CA VAL A 238 12.24 10.35 3.55
C VAL A 238 10.91 9.80 3.04
N ARG A 239 10.22 9.04 3.90
CA ARG A 239 8.86 8.53 3.69
C ARG A 239 8.02 8.82 4.92
N GLN A 240 6.74 9.10 4.68
CA GLN A 240 5.80 9.31 5.77
C GLN A 240 5.62 8.04 6.60
N ASP A 241 5.51 8.21 7.92
CA ASP A 241 4.96 7.19 8.80
C ASP A 241 3.47 7.50 9.04
N PRO A 242 2.52 6.67 8.55
CA PRO A 242 1.09 6.87 8.78
C PRO A 242 0.72 6.88 10.27
N MET A 243 1.54 6.25 11.13
CA MET A 243 1.33 6.25 12.57
C MET A 243 1.90 7.50 13.26
N GLY A 244 2.61 8.37 12.53
CA GLY A 244 3.21 9.63 13.01
C GLY A 244 4.73 9.63 12.97
N GLY A 245 5.33 10.79 12.67
CA GLY A 245 6.75 10.92 12.38
C GLY A 245 7.05 10.63 10.91
N VAL A 246 8.31 10.32 10.64
CA VAL A 246 8.79 9.92 9.31
C VAL A 246 9.87 8.85 9.41
N TYR A 247 10.04 8.08 8.35
CA TYR A 247 11.17 7.19 8.16
C TYR A 247 12.18 7.82 7.22
N PHE A 248 13.44 7.78 7.63
CA PHE A 248 14.59 8.03 6.79
C PHE A 248 15.25 6.71 6.43
N PHE A 249 15.71 6.59 5.20
CA PHE A 249 16.49 5.44 4.77
C PHE A 249 17.57 5.84 3.78
N ASN A 250 18.60 5.02 3.74
CA ASN A 250 19.60 4.97 2.69
C ASN A 250 19.79 3.51 2.26
N GLU A 251 20.81 3.24 1.45
CA GLU A 251 21.10 1.91 0.90
C GLU A 251 21.34 0.83 1.98
N SER A 252 21.62 1.20 3.24
CA SER A 252 22.07 0.26 4.27
C SER A 252 21.22 0.21 5.54
N ALA A 253 20.41 1.24 5.82
CA ALA A 253 19.68 1.34 7.08
C ALA A 253 18.41 2.18 6.98
N VAL A 254 17.50 1.93 7.93
CA VAL A 254 16.31 2.74 8.18
C VAL A 254 16.36 3.31 9.59
N THR A 255 16.08 4.60 9.72
CA THR A 255 15.95 5.31 10.99
C THR A 255 14.61 6.03 11.01
N ARG A 256 13.91 6.02 12.15
CA ARG A 256 12.67 6.75 12.34
C ARG A 256 12.94 8.05 13.08
N TYR A 257 12.41 9.16 12.56
CA TYR A 257 12.28 10.39 13.31
C TYR A 257 10.87 10.46 13.88
N THR A 258 10.76 10.27 15.19
CA THR A 258 9.49 10.07 15.87
C THR A 258 8.73 11.39 16.06
N PRO A 259 7.42 11.35 16.36
CA PRO A 259 6.66 12.53 16.75
C PRO A 259 7.26 13.29 17.95
N ALA A 260 7.94 12.57 18.85
CA ALA A 260 8.65 13.15 19.99
C ALA A 260 9.96 13.87 19.60
N ARG A 261 10.30 13.90 18.30
CA ARG A 261 11.52 14.46 17.72
C ARG A 261 12.80 13.70 18.09
N ASP A 262 12.64 12.42 18.40
CA ASP A 262 13.75 11.51 18.67
C ASP A 262 14.10 10.68 17.44
N TRP A 263 15.40 10.45 17.26
CA TRP A 263 15.95 9.54 16.26
C TRP A 263 16.02 8.12 16.82
N VAL A 264 15.33 7.18 16.19
CA VAL A 264 15.27 5.78 16.61
C VAL A 264 15.73 4.89 15.45
N PRO A 265 16.85 4.16 15.59
CA PRO A 265 17.25 3.15 14.62
C PRO A 265 16.16 2.09 14.48
N VAL A 266 15.80 1.74 13.25
CA VAL A 266 14.74 0.75 12.97
C VAL A 266 15.36 -0.58 12.58
N LEU A 267 16.22 -0.56 11.55
CA LEU A 267 16.91 -1.74 11.05
C LEU A 267 18.13 -1.35 10.20
N THR A 268 18.98 -2.34 9.97
CA THR A 268 20.04 -2.35 8.97
C THR A 268 19.82 -3.51 8.00
N VAL A 269 20.48 -3.50 6.85
CA VAL A 269 20.41 -4.62 5.88
C VAL A 269 20.82 -5.97 6.48
N SER A 270 21.69 -5.97 7.50
CA SER A 270 22.11 -7.19 8.22
C SER A 270 20.98 -7.81 9.05
N ASP A 271 19.96 -7.04 9.42
CA ASP A 271 18.78 -7.54 10.12
C ASP A 271 17.78 -8.21 9.15
N LEU A 272 17.88 -7.90 7.85
CA LEU A 272 17.01 -8.45 6.81
C LEU A 272 17.52 -9.79 6.28
N THR A 273 18.81 -9.87 5.97
CA THR A 273 19.41 -11.02 5.30
C THR A 273 20.93 -11.07 5.50
N GLN A 274 21.51 -12.26 5.31
CA GLN A 274 22.96 -12.48 5.28
C GLN A 274 23.58 -12.18 3.90
N LYS A 275 22.75 -11.96 2.87
CA LYS A 275 23.22 -11.56 1.54
C LYS A 275 23.61 -10.09 1.53
N GLN A 276 24.51 -9.72 0.62
CA GLN A 276 24.72 -8.31 0.31
C GLN A 276 23.52 -7.82 -0.50
N VAL A 277 22.76 -6.89 0.10
CA VAL A 277 21.60 -6.23 -0.49
C VAL A 277 21.63 -4.75 -0.14
N GLU A 278 21.05 -3.94 -1.00
CA GLU A 278 20.81 -2.52 -0.76
C GLU A 278 19.31 -2.26 -0.58
N ILE A 279 18.98 -1.25 0.22
CA ILE A 279 17.61 -0.74 0.37
C ILE A 279 17.38 0.33 -0.70
N ASN A 280 16.42 0.07 -1.59
CA ASN A 280 16.09 0.95 -2.70
C ASN A 280 14.90 1.87 -2.37
N ASP A 281 13.91 1.35 -1.64
CA ASP A 281 12.75 2.13 -1.20
C ASP A 281 12.07 1.49 0.01
N ILE A 282 11.25 2.26 0.71
CA ILE A 282 10.42 1.78 1.82
C ILE A 282 8.98 2.29 1.69
N ALA A 283 8.03 1.51 2.19
CA ALA A 283 6.64 1.95 2.36
C ALA A 283 6.11 1.48 3.71
N ALA A 284 5.47 2.38 4.45
CA ALA A 284 4.86 2.06 5.74
C ALA A 284 3.35 1.78 5.56
N GLY A 285 2.89 0.65 6.09
CA GLY A 285 1.48 0.31 6.21
C GLY A 285 0.86 0.92 7.47
N THR A 286 -0.46 1.06 7.48
CA THR A 286 -1.22 1.52 8.67
C THR A 286 -1.31 0.46 9.77
N ASP A 287 -0.90 -0.78 9.48
CA ASP A 287 -0.88 -1.90 10.43
C ASP A 287 0.44 -2.02 11.19
N GLY A 288 1.36 -1.06 11.02
CA GLY A 288 2.68 -1.05 11.63
C GLY A 288 3.75 -1.84 10.86
N THR A 289 3.41 -2.45 9.73
CA THR A 289 4.40 -3.08 8.85
C THR A 289 5.18 -2.03 8.08
N LEU A 290 6.50 -2.17 8.09
CA LEU A 290 7.37 -1.45 7.18
C LEU A 290 7.84 -2.39 6.08
N TYR A 291 7.47 -2.09 4.84
CA TYR A 291 7.90 -2.84 3.66
C TYR A 291 9.21 -2.26 3.15
N ILE A 292 10.20 -3.12 2.95
CA ILE A 292 11.55 -2.75 2.54
C ILE A 292 11.84 -3.34 1.16
N GLY A 293 11.90 -2.49 0.15
CA GLY A 293 12.26 -2.88 -1.21
C GLY A 293 13.78 -2.93 -1.33
N THR A 294 14.30 -4.07 -1.79
CA THR A 294 15.74 -4.31 -1.90
C THR A 294 16.11 -4.89 -3.26
N ASP A 295 17.41 -5.13 -3.48
CA ASP A 295 17.90 -5.90 -4.63
C ASP A 295 17.52 -7.39 -4.61
N ASP A 296 17.04 -7.89 -3.47
CA ASP A 296 16.61 -9.27 -3.24
C ASP A 296 15.15 -9.32 -2.78
N GLY A 297 14.26 -8.55 -3.41
CA GLY A 297 12.83 -8.60 -3.12
C GLY A 297 12.38 -7.64 -2.01
N ILE A 298 11.19 -7.92 -1.47
CA ILE A 298 10.50 -7.08 -0.48
C ILE A 298 10.50 -7.79 0.87
N PHE A 299 11.13 -7.20 1.88
CA PHE A 299 11.08 -7.69 3.26
C PHE A 299 9.97 -6.98 4.03
N PHE A 300 9.23 -7.73 4.86
CA PHE A 300 8.18 -7.18 5.70
C PHE A 300 8.75 -7.09 7.11
N TRP A 301 9.05 -5.88 7.55
CA TRP A 301 9.57 -5.62 8.89
C TRP A 301 8.43 -5.26 9.83
N ARG A 302 8.33 -5.99 10.94
CA ARG A 302 7.31 -5.73 11.98
C ARG A 302 7.86 -6.14 13.33
N ASP A 303 7.65 -5.30 14.35
CA ASP A 303 8.02 -5.59 15.75
C ASP A 303 9.48 -6.03 15.94
N GLY A 304 10.40 -5.46 15.17
CA GLY A 304 11.84 -5.73 15.27
C GLY A 304 12.31 -7.02 14.60
N VAL A 305 11.45 -7.66 13.79
CA VAL A 305 11.77 -8.91 13.08
C VAL A 305 11.29 -8.87 11.63
N VAL A 306 11.88 -9.72 10.78
CA VAL A 306 11.36 -10.03 9.45
C VAL A 306 10.13 -10.92 9.60
N ALA A 307 8.95 -10.34 9.38
CA ALA A 307 7.65 -11.01 9.48
C ALA A 307 7.21 -11.68 8.17
N GLY A 308 7.87 -11.36 7.05
CA GLY A 308 7.51 -11.85 5.73
C GLY A 308 8.52 -11.44 4.67
N TYR A 309 8.40 -12.06 3.51
CA TYR A 309 9.29 -11.86 2.38
C TYR A 309 8.56 -12.15 1.07
N LEU A 310 8.73 -11.28 0.08
CA LEU A 310 8.31 -11.51 -1.30
C LEU A 310 9.52 -11.42 -2.22
N GLY A 311 9.87 -12.54 -2.85
CA GLY A 311 10.88 -12.61 -3.88
C GLY A 311 10.31 -13.06 -5.22
N ARG A 312 11.22 -13.44 -6.12
CA ARG A 312 10.90 -13.92 -7.47
C ARG A 312 9.91 -15.08 -7.48
N PHE A 313 10.06 -16.03 -6.54
CA PHE A 313 9.21 -17.23 -6.49
C PHE A 313 7.85 -16.96 -5.84
N GLU A 314 7.73 -15.87 -5.09
CA GLU A 314 6.50 -15.41 -4.47
C GLU A 314 5.65 -14.54 -5.42
N GLY A 315 6.23 -14.05 -6.53
CA GLY A 315 5.46 -13.46 -7.63
C GLY A 315 5.72 -11.98 -7.93
N ILE A 316 6.80 -11.38 -7.40
CA ILE A 316 7.13 -9.97 -7.68
C ILE A 316 7.66 -9.72 -9.11
N GLY A 317 7.77 -10.76 -9.93
CA GLY A 317 8.26 -10.69 -11.30
C GLY A 317 9.55 -11.47 -11.52
N THR A 318 10.19 -11.27 -12.67
CA THR A 318 11.41 -12.00 -13.07
C THR A 318 12.66 -11.44 -12.41
N SER A 319 12.67 -10.14 -12.11
CA SER A 319 13.74 -9.46 -11.37
C SER A 319 13.44 -9.46 -9.87
N THR A 320 14.47 -9.65 -9.05
CA THR A 320 14.41 -9.47 -7.60
C THR A 320 14.63 -8.02 -7.18
N ILE A 321 15.15 -7.18 -8.08
CA ILE A 321 15.47 -5.79 -7.77
C ILE A 321 14.18 -4.98 -7.73
N VAL A 322 13.75 -4.63 -6.52
CA VAL A 322 12.62 -3.75 -6.25
C VAL A 322 13.17 -2.34 -6.17
N ARG A 323 12.68 -1.45 -7.04
CA ARG A 323 13.21 -0.08 -7.17
C ARG A 323 12.37 0.97 -6.47
N TRP A 324 11.09 0.65 -6.24
CA TRP A 324 10.11 1.62 -5.79
C TRP A 324 8.94 0.92 -5.11
N LEU A 325 8.42 1.53 -4.04
CA LEU A 325 7.28 1.05 -3.27
C LEU A 325 6.28 2.18 -3.00
N PHE A 326 4.99 1.83 -2.96
CA PHE A 326 3.93 2.77 -2.56
C PHE A 326 2.76 2.06 -1.92
N MET A 327 2.33 2.54 -0.76
CA MET A 327 1.12 2.07 -0.10
C MET A 327 -0.06 2.93 -0.55
N ASP A 328 -1.02 2.32 -1.24
CA ASP A 328 -2.22 3.04 -1.65
C ASP A 328 -3.29 3.11 -0.55
N ALA A 329 -4.30 3.95 -0.75
CA ALA A 329 -5.38 4.18 0.21
C ALA A 329 -6.30 2.95 0.41
N LYS A 330 -6.17 1.91 -0.43
CA LYS A 330 -6.88 0.63 -0.29
C LYS A 330 -6.05 -0.41 0.47
N GLY A 331 -4.83 -0.07 0.89
CA GLY A 331 -3.92 -0.99 1.57
C GLY A 331 -3.16 -1.92 0.64
N ARG A 332 -3.12 -1.63 -0.66
CA ARG A 332 -2.30 -2.38 -1.62
C ARG A 332 -0.90 -1.80 -1.63
N LEU A 333 0.09 -2.66 -1.44
CA LEU A 333 1.49 -2.31 -1.62
C LEU A 333 1.84 -2.44 -3.10
N TRP A 334 1.91 -1.31 -3.80
CA TRP A 334 2.47 -1.23 -5.13
C TRP A 334 3.98 -1.33 -5.10
N PHE A 335 4.54 -2.00 -6.09
CA PHE A 335 5.97 -2.15 -6.27
C PHE A 335 6.34 -2.09 -7.76
N ALA A 336 7.54 -1.61 -8.05
CA ALA A 336 8.14 -1.71 -9.36
C ALA A 336 9.45 -2.49 -9.26
N THR A 337 9.60 -3.48 -10.15
CA THR A 337 10.86 -4.20 -10.37
C THR A 337 11.38 -3.90 -11.76
N GLN A 338 12.62 -4.30 -12.06
CA GLN A 338 13.06 -4.29 -13.45
C GLN A 338 12.20 -5.23 -14.30
N GLY A 339 11.42 -4.65 -15.21
CA GLY A 339 10.55 -5.31 -16.19
C GLY A 339 9.08 -5.44 -15.79
N SER A 340 8.66 -5.02 -14.58
CA SER A 340 7.27 -5.13 -14.15
C SER A 340 6.86 -4.17 -13.06
N VAL A 341 5.57 -3.87 -13.02
CA VAL A 341 4.90 -3.18 -11.92
C VAL A 341 3.86 -4.12 -11.36
N GLY A 342 3.70 -4.17 -10.04
CA GLY A 342 2.70 -5.01 -9.42
C GLY A 342 2.17 -4.42 -8.13
N TYR A 343 1.21 -5.13 -7.55
CA TYR A 343 0.84 -4.87 -6.16
C TYR A 343 0.61 -6.16 -5.40
N TYR A 344 0.93 -6.09 -4.11
CA TYR A 344 0.60 -7.07 -3.09
C TYR A 344 -0.57 -6.54 -2.26
N GLU A 345 -1.57 -7.39 -2.04
CA GLU A 345 -2.72 -7.11 -1.20
C GLU A 345 -2.92 -8.29 -0.26
N GLN A 346 -2.83 -8.03 1.05
CA GLN A 346 -3.22 -9.01 2.05
C GLN A 346 -4.75 -8.99 2.14
N GLU A 347 -5.39 -10.07 1.70
CA GLU A 347 -6.83 -10.17 1.79
C GLU A 347 -7.21 -10.19 3.29
N THR A 348 -7.88 -9.16 3.78
CA THR A 348 -8.38 -9.12 5.16
C THR A 348 -9.65 -9.97 5.22
N ALA A 349 -9.75 -10.87 6.20
CA ALA A 349 -10.99 -11.63 6.41
C ALA A 349 -12.16 -10.65 6.52
N ALA A 350 -13.23 -10.89 5.74
CA ALA A 350 -14.40 -10.03 5.76
C ALA A 350 -14.85 -9.79 7.22
N PRO A 351 -15.20 -8.56 7.60
CA PRO A 351 -15.63 -8.29 8.97
C PRO A 351 -16.83 -9.20 9.27
N VAL A 352 -16.71 -10.03 10.31
CA VAL A 352 -17.82 -10.85 10.78
C VAL A 352 -18.88 -9.87 11.30
N VAL A 353 -19.91 -9.62 10.50
CA VAL A 353 -21.06 -8.82 10.93
C VAL A 353 -21.83 -9.67 11.92
N THR A 354 -21.60 -9.46 13.22
CA THR A 354 -22.43 -10.05 14.27
C THR A 354 -23.78 -9.35 14.26
N ILE A 355 -24.80 -9.97 13.64
CA ILE A 355 -26.19 -9.54 13.78
C ILE A 355 -26.69 -9.99 15.15
N MET A 356 -26.76 -9.07 16.10
CA MET A 356 -27.42 -9.29 17.38
C MET A 356 -28.94 -9.25 17.16
N ILE A 357 -29.58 -10.43 17.08
CA ILE A 357 -31.04 -10.51 17.13
C ILE A 357 -31.46 -10.33 18.59
N LEU A 358 -31.93 -9.13 18.93
CA LEU A 358 -32.55 -8.85 20.23
C LEU A 358 -33.95 -9.48 20.25
N ASN A 359 -34.06 -10.69 20.79
CA ASN A 359 -35.36 -11.26 21.12
C ASN A 359 -35.90 -10.55 22.36
N GLN A 360 -36.86 -9.64 22.17
CA GLN A 360 -37.68 -9.16 23.28
C GLN A 360 -38.55 -10.32 23.75
N THR A 361 -38.18 -10.92 24.89
CA THR A 361 -39.08 -11.82 25.61
C THR A 361 -40.11 -10.96 26.30
N THR A 362 -41.26 -10.76 25.66
CA THR A 362 -42.43 -10.19 26.31
C THR A 362 -42.89 -11.18 27.37
N THR A 363 -42.56 -10.95 28.63
CA THR A 363 -43.21 -11.63 29.75
C THR A 363 -44.66 -11.17 29.79
N ALA A 364 -45.56 -11.96 29.22
CA ALA A 364 -46.99 -11.80 29.41
C ALA A 364 -47.31 -12.08 30.90
N GLN A 365 -47.66 -11.03 31.65
CA GLN A 365 -48.30 -11.21 32.94
C GLN A 365 -49.71 -11.78 32.71
N VAL A 366 -49.89 -13.06 33.02
CA VAL A 366 -51.21 -13.69 33.06
C VAL A 366 -51.95 -13.12 34.27
N THR A 367 -52.87 -12.20 34.02
CA THR A 367 -53.87 -11.79 35.01
C THR A 367 -54.98 -12.83 34.97
N ALA A 368 -55.24 -13.50 36.10
CA ALA A 368 -56.29 -14.51 36.20
C ALA A 368 -57.68 -13.86 36.10
N THR A 369 -58.46 -14.27 35.10
CA THR A 369 -59.89 -13.94 34.96
C THR A 369 -60.72 -15.11 35.50
N PRO A 370 -61.86 -14.88 36.19
CA PRO A 370 -62.63 -15.96 36.78
C PRO A 370 -63.36 -16.81 35.72
N THR A 371 -63.58 -18.05 36.12
CA THR A 371 -64.17 -19.16 35.39
C THR A 371 -65.58 -18.84 34.88
N THR A 372 -65.82 -18.99 33.57
CA THR A 372 -67.16 -19.21 33.02
C THR A 372 -67.12 -20.34 31.99
N THR A 373 -67.99 -21.33 32.20
CA THR A 373 -68.23 -22.55 31.43
C THR A 373 -68.51 -22.31 29.93
N PRO A 374 -68.07 -23.21 29.02
CA PRO A 374 -68.29 -23.07 27.58
C PRO A 374 -69.61 -23.71 27.11
N PRO A 375 -70.34 -23.11 26.15
CA PRO A 375 -71.29 -23.83 25.31
C PRO A 375 -70.62 -24.33 24.01
N PRO A 376 -71.28 -25.26 23.28
CA PRO A 376 -70.60 -26.27 22.49
C PRO A 376 -70.22 -25.84 21.05
N VAL A 377 -69.29 -26.64 20.53
CA VAL A 377 -68.63 -26.59 19.21
C VAL A 377 -69.61 -26.71 18.04
N THR A 378 -69.40 -25.90 17.01
CA THR A 378 -69.92 -26.16 15.66
C THR A 378 -68.78 -26.10 14.65
N SER A 379 -68.45 -27.26 14.07
CA SER A 379 -67.49 -27.41 12.98
C SER A 379 -68.12 -27.01 11.65
N ILE A 380 -67.45 -26.17 10.86
CA ILE A 380 -67.69 -26.09 9.42
C ILE A 380 -66.33 -26.20 8.73
N ALA A 381 -66.15 -27.31 8.02
CA ALA A 381 -65.07 -27.55 7.10
C ALA A 381 -65.41 -26.90 5.75
N THR A 382 -64.43 -26.26 5.13
CA THR A 382 -64.46 -25.92 3.70
C THR A 382 -63.15 -26.36 3.05
N PRO A 383 -63.20 -27.08 1.91
CA PRO A 383 -62.02 -27.64 1.26
C PRO A 383 -61.34 -26.62 0.34
N VAL A 384 -60.02 -26.75 0.22
CA VAL A 384 -59.17 -26.07 -0.77
C VAL A 384 -59.27 -26.83 -2.11
N PRO A 385 -59.50 -26.17 -3.27
CA PRO A 385 -59.40 -26.82 -4.57
C PRO A 385 -57.94 -26.85 -5.05
N THR A 386 -57.52 -28.04 -5.48
CA THR A 386 -56.26 -28.33 -6.17
C THR A 386 -56.37 -27.85 -7.62
N GLU A 387 -55.44 -27.01 -8.09
CA GLU A 387 -55.33 -26.63 -9.50
C GLU A 387 -54.04 -27.20 -10.13
N GLU A 388 -54.24 -27.78 -11.31
CA GLU A 388 -53.34 -28.61 -12.11
C GLU A 388 -52.30 -27.75 -12.88
N ILE A 389 -51.01 -28.09 -12.77
CA ILE A 389 -49.93 -27.43 -13.52
C ILE A 389 -49.74 -28.11 -14.89
N LYS A 390 -49.92 -27.36 -15.99
CA LYS A 390 -49.49 -27.76 -17.35
C LYS A 390 -48.00 -27.47 -17.56
N PRO A 391 -47.26 -28.28 -18.35
CA PRO A 391 -45.82 -28.14 -18.50
C PRO A 391 -45.45 -27.05 -19.50
N GLU A 392 -44.54 -26.17 -19.10
CA GLU A 392 -43.97 -25.10 -19.92
C GLU A 392 -42.74 -25.59 -20.71
N LYS A 393 -42.54 -25.04 -21.91
CA LYS A 393 -41.53 -25.43 -22.88
C LYS A 393 -40.10 -25.19 -22.37
N LYS A 394 -39.23 -26.20 -22.55
CA LYS A 394 -37.77 -26.11 -22.36
C LYS A 394 -37.18 -24.92 -23.11
N ALA A 395 -36.62 -23.95 -22.38
CA ALA A 395 -35.70 -22.96 -22.92
C ALA A 395 -34.33 -23.63 -23.17
N SER A 396 -33.79 -23.47 -24.39
CA SER A 396 -32.43 -23.88 -24.75
C SER A 396 -31.41 -23.11 -23.90
N SER A 397 -30.42 -23.81 -23.36
CA SER A 397 -29.43 -23.18 -22.48
C SER A 397 -28.47 -22.27 -23.25
N LEU A 398 -27.96 -21.22 -22.59
CA LEU A 398 -26.95 -20.29 -23.12
C LEU A 398 -25.72 -21.01 -23.72
N PHE A 399 -25.45 -22.23 -23.27
CA PHE A 399 -24.34 -23.06 -23.75
C PHE A 399 -24.53 -23.50 -25.22
N GLU A 400 -25.75 -23.84 -25.62
CA GLU A 400 -26.05 -24.25 -27.01
C GLU A 400 -25.97 -23.07 -27.98
N ILE A 401 -26.30 -21.86 -27.51
CA ILE A 401 -26.18 -20.62 -28.27
C ILE A 401 -24.70 -20.27 -28.48
N LEU A 402 -23.86 -20.47 -27.46
CA LEU A 402 -22.41 -20.19 -27.54
C LEU A 402 -21.67 -21.16 -28.48
N THR A 403 -22.03 -22.45 -28.46
CA THR A 403 -21.38 -23.46 -29.32
C THR A 403 -21.67 -23.22 -30.80
N ASN A 404 -22.88 -22.78 -31.14
CA ASN A 404 -23.24 -22.47 -32.52
C ASN A 404 -22.53 -21.20 -33.03
N PHE A 405 -22.29 -20.22 -32.16
CA PHE A 405 -21.57 -18.99 -32.52
C PHE A 405 -20.08 -19.25 -32.81
N ILE A 406 -19.40 -20.08 -31.99
CA ILE A 406 -17.99 -20.45 -32.20
C ILE A 406 -17.81 -21.29 -33.47
N SER A 407 -18.75 -22.18 -33.78
CA SER A 407 -18.73 -22.98 -35.00
C SER A 407 -18.81 -22.11 -36.26
N ASP A 408 -19.68 -21.07 -36.26
CA ASP A 408 -19.81 -20.17 -37.41
C ASP A 408 -18.56 -19.29 -37.59
N LEU A 409 -17.95 -18.85 -36.48
CA LEU A 409 -16.73 -18.03 -36.50
C LEU A 409 -15.52 -18.79 -37.07
N ILE A 410 -15.35 -20.07 -36.71
CA ILE A 410 -14.25 -20.90 -37.21
C ILE A 410 -14.41 -21.19 -38.71
N SER A 411 -15.64 -21.25 -39.23
CA SER A 411 -15.89 -21.48 -40.66
C SER A 411 -15.52 -20.28 -41.55
N ARG A 412 -15.54 -19.07 -40.99
CA ARG A 412 -15.24 -17.82 -41.71
C ARG A 412 -13.74 -17.49 -41.80
N PHE A 413 -12.91 -18.09 -40.95
CA PHE A 413 -11.45 -17.92 -41.00
C PHE A 413 -10.71 -18.97 -41.86
N ARG A 414 -11.45 -19.80 -42.61
CA ARG A 414 -10.88 -20.84 -43.50
C ARG A 414 -11.16 -20.61 -44.99
N LYS A 415 -11.36 -19.37 -45.43
CA LYS A 415 -11.38 -18.99 -46.86
C LYS A 415 -10.45 -17.83 -47.15
#